data_AF-A0A0G4QHR9-F1
#
_entry.id   AF-A0A0G4QHR9-F1
#
_cell.length_a   1.000
_cell.length_b   1.000
_cell.length_c   1.000
_cell.angle_alpha   90.00
_cell.angle_beta   90.00
_cell.angle_gamma   90.00
#
_symmetry.space_group_name_H-M   'P 1'
#
loop_
_entity.id
_entity.type
_entity.pdbx_description
1 polymer ?
#
loop_
_entity_poly.entity_id
_entity_poly.type
_entity_poly.pdbx_seq_one_letter_code
_entity_poly.pdbx_strand_id
1 'polypeptide(L)'
;MKITEQILALYKVGEEVNRDIVIRDLDTNLAGASRALAHLWTLGALVRISEERPLRYRVTKEAERVYSVITESRKSGESVYIEKLNTQKAKKCALPTIKWVKHATSNFSLMGKLPTEPYDSLVRAVRGNH
;
A
#
# COMPACT_ATOMS: atom_id res chain seq x y z
N MET A 1 5.02 5.62 -8.84
CA MET A 1 4.98 7.01 -8.33
C MET A 1 3.55 7.50 -8.44
N LYS A 2 2.97 8.14 -7.42
CA LYS A 2 1.57 8.59 -7.52
C LYS A 2 1.48 9.75 -8.52
N ILE A 3 0.35 9.87 -9.23
CA ILE A 3 0.13 10.95 -10.23
C ILE A 3 0.40 12.34 -9.62
N THR A 4 0.05 12.55 -8.35
CA THR A 4 0.31 13.82 -7.62
C THR A 4 1.80 14.14 -7.47
N GLU A 5 2.64 13.13 -7.21
CA GLU A 5 4.09 13.30 -7.13
C GLU A 5 4.69 13.59 -8.51
N GLN A 6 4.18 12.92 -9.55
CA GLN A 6 4.60 13.15 -10.93
C GLN A 6 4.27 14.57 -11.40
N ILE A 7 3.07 15.07 -11.10
CA ILE A 7 2.68 16.45 -11.40
C ILE A 7 3.64 17.44 -10.73
N LEU A 8 3.89 17.29 -9.41
CA LEU A 8 4.77 18.21 -8.69
C LEU A 8 6.24 18.12 -9.11
N ALA A 9 6.68 16.96 -9.60
CA ALA A 9 8.03 16.79 -10.13
C ALA A 9 8.19 17.36 -11.55
N LEU A 10 7.11 17.38 -12.33
CA LEU A 10 7.14 17.80 -13.73
C LEU A 10 6.97 19.31 -13.90
N TYR A 11 5.99 19.90 -13.20
CA TYR A 11 5.62 21.31 -13.40
C TYR A 11 6.28 22.24 -12.39
N LYS A 12 6.84 23.34 -12.88
CA LYS A 12 7.54 24.34 -12.07
C LYS A 12 6.61 25.44 -11.56
N VAL A 13 7.05 26.14 -10.52
CA VAL A 13 6.33 27.28 -9.95
C VAL A 13 5.99 28.31 -11.03
N GLY A 14 4.72 28.73 -11.07
CA GLY A 14 4.20 29.69 -12.04
C GLY A 14 3.65 29.08 -13.32
N GLU A 15 3.92 27.80 -13.61
CA GLU A 15 3.37 27.13 -14.77
C GLU A 15 1.86 26.91 -14.64
N GLU A 16 1.16 27.01 -15.78
CA GLU A 16 -0.26 26.75 -15.86
C GLU A 16 -0.51 25.30 -16.27
N VAL A 17 -1.38 24.64 -15.51
CA VAL A 17 -1.66 23.23 -15.67
C VAL A 17 -3.18 23.04 -15.72
N ASN A 18 -3.63 22.19 -16.64
CA ASN A 18 -5.00 21.72 -16.69
C ASN A 18 -5.01 20.20 -16.83
N ARG A 19 -6.18 19.60 -16.67
CA ARG A 19 -6.32 18.14 -16.72
C ARG A 19 -5.90 17.54 -18.07
N ASP A 20 -6.08 18.26 -19.17
CA ASP A 20 -5.83 17.74 -20.52
C ASP A 20 -4.32 17.68 -20.80
N ILE A 21 -3.56 18.69 -20.33
CA ILE A 21 -2.09 18.70 -20.34
C ILE A 21 -1.56 17.54 -19.49
N VAL A 22 -2.09 17.36 -18.27
CA VAL A 22 -1.67 16.27 -17.37
C VAL A 22 -1.96 14.88 -17.96
N ILE A 23 -3.11 14.70 -18.61
CA ILE A 23 -3.47 13.44 -19.28
C ILE A 23 -2.45 13.10 -20.36
N ARG A 24 -2.10 14.09 -21.20
CA ARG A 24 -1.13 13.92 -22.27
C ARG A 24 0.27 13.65 -21.74
N ASP A 25 0.72 14.42 -20.77
CA ASP A 25 2.12 14.41 -20.33
C ASP A 25 2.43 13.22 -19.40
N LEU A 26 1.44 12.70 -18.67
CA LEU A 26 1.62 11.59 -17.73
C LEU A 26 0.93 10.28 -18.17
N ASP A 27 0.32 10.26 -19.37
CA ASP A 27 -0.46 9.13 -19.90
C ASP A 27 -1.46 8.57 -18.86
N THR A 28 -2.37 9.44 -18.40
CA THR A 28 -3.34 9.11 -17.35
C THR A 28 -4.78 9.29 -17.83
N ASN A 29 -5.74 8.72 -17.09
CA ASN A 29 -7.15 8.93 -17.41
C ASN A 29 -7.69 10.26 -16.85
N LEU A 30 -8.78 10.74 -17.44
CA LEU A 30 -9.45 12.00 -17.07
C LEU A 30 -9.78 12.08 -15.58
N ALA A 31 -10.30 10.99 -15.01
CA ALA A 31 -10.69 10.93 -13.61
C ALA A 31 -9.50 10.98 -12.64
N GLY A 32 -8.36 10.40 -13.03
CA GLY A 32 -7.10 10.40 -12.30
C GLY A 32 -6.48 11.78 -12.28
N ALA A 33 -6.31 12.40 -13.46
CA ALA A 33 -5.79 13.76 -13.60
C ALA A 33 -6.65 14.78 -12.82
N SER A 34 -7.98 14.71 -12.96
CA SER A 34 -8.90 15.63 -12.28
C SER A 34 -8.82 15.50 -10.76
N ARG A 35 -8.78 14.27 -10.22
CA ARG A 35 -8.63 14.03 -8.78
C ARG A 35 -7.27 14.47 -8.26
N ALA A 36 -6.21 14.21 -9.01
CA ALA A 36 -4.86 14.61 -8.63
C ALA A 36 -4.74 16.14 -8.54
N LEU A 37 -5.23 16.87 -9.54
CA LEU A 37 -5.24 18.34 -9.53
C LEU A 37 -6.10 18.90 -8.40
N ALA A 38 -7.30 18.34 -8.16
CA ALA A 38 -8.15 18.77 -7.06
C ALA A 38 -7.47 18.56 -5.69
N HIS A 39 -6.82 17.42 -5.50
CA HIS A 39 -6.08 17.13 -4.27
C HIS A 39 -4.89 18.08 -4.08
N LEU A 40 -4.11 18.35 -5.12
CA LEU A 40 -3.01 19.30 -5.05
C LEU A 40 -3.47 20.74 -4.79
N TRP A 41 -4.64 21.12 -5.30
CA TRP A 41 -5.28 22.39 -4.95
C TRP A 41 -5.67 22.45 -3.47
N THR A 42 -6.26 21.39 -2.90
CA THR A 42 -6.59 21.36 -1.46
C THR A 42 -5.36 21.44 -0.55
N LEU A 43 -4.19 21.02 -1.04
CA LEU A 43 -2.93 21.09 -0.32
C LEU A 43 -2.19 22.43 -0.49
N GLY A 44 -2.73 23.38 -1.26
CA GLY A 44 -2.09 24.67 -1.52
C GLY A 44 -0.98 24.65 -2.58
N ALA A 45 -0.64 23.48 -3.12
CA ALA A 45 0.39 23.36 -4.17
C ALA A 45 -0.04 23.98 -5.52
N LEU A 46 -1.36 24.07 -5.74
CA LEU A 46 -1.96 24.68 -6.92
C LEU A 46 -2.96 25.75 -6.51
N VAL A 47 -3.10 26.81 -7.31
CA VAL A 47 -4.17 27.81 -7.18
C VAL A 47 -5.00 27.80 -8.46
N ARG A 48 -6.33 27.85 -8.32
CA ARG A 48 -7.22 27.92 -9.49
C ARG A 48 -7.15 29.32 -10.11
N ILE A 49 -6.94 29.38 -11.43
CA ILE A 49 -6.86 30.63 -12.21
C ILE A 49 -8.19 30.93 -12.91
N SER A 50 -8.94 29.90 -13.29
CA SER A 50 -10.22 30.03 -13.97
C SER A 50 -11.23 29.00 -13.46
N GLU A 51 -12.48 29.42 -13.36
CA GLU A 51 -13.62 28.55 -13.05
C GLU A 51 -14.26 27.94 -14.29
N GLU A 52 -13.90 28.42 -15.48
CA GLU A 52 -14.37 27.85 -16.74
C GLU A 52 -13.83 26.44 -16.94
N ARG A 53 -14.63 25.58 -17.57
CA ARG A 53 -14.21 24.21 -17.88
C ARG A 53 -13.47 24.19 -19.22
N PRO A 54 -12.32 23.49 -19.31
CA PRO A 54 -11.65 22.74 -18.25
C PRO A 54 -10.94 23.66 -17.24
N LEU A 55 -11.05 23.30 -15.95
CA LEU A 55 -10.44 24.05 -14.85
C LEU A 55 -8.93 24.22 -15.04
N ARG A 56 -8.44 25.43 -14.81
CA ARG A 56 -7.02 25.80 -14.94
C ARG A 56 -6.42 26.14 -13.59
N TYR A 57 -5.20 25.68 -13.39
CA TYR A 57 -4.45 25.84 -12.16
C TYR A 57 -3.08 26.45 -12.42
N ARG A 58 -2.53 27.19 -11.46
CA ARG A 58 -1.14 27.65 -11.44
C ARG A 58 -0.39 26.97 -10.31
N VAL A 59 0.85 26.55 -10.57
CA VAL A 59 1.73 25.99 -9.54
C VAL A 59 2.20 27.11 -8.60
N THR A 60 2.04 26.89 -7.30
CA THR A 60 2.43 27.85 -6.26
C THR A 60 3.85 27.60 -5.77
N LYS A 61 4.42 28.56 -5.03
CA LYS A 61 5.70 28.38 -4.32
C LYS A 61 5.65 27.28 -3.24
N GLU A 62 4.45 26.93 -2.76
CA GLU A 62 4.26 25.90 -1.75
C GLU A 62 4.35 24.48 -2.33
N ALA A 63 4.31 24.35 -3.65
CA ALA A 63 4.40 23.07 -4.35
C ALA A 63 5.63 22.24 -3.95
N GLU A 64 6.80 22.88 -3.77
CA GLU A 64 8.03 22.20 -3.34
C GLU A 64 7.91 21.64 -1.92
N ARG A 65 7.33 22.42 -0.99
CA ARG A 65 7.07 21.98 0.38
C ARG A 65 6.06 20.83 0.41
N VAL A 66 5.02 20.91 -0.40
CA VAL A 66 4.02 19.83 -0.51
C VAL A 66 4.67 18.57 -1.09
N TYR A 67 5.56 18.71 -2.07
CA TYR A 67 6.29 17.59 -2.66
C TYR A 67 7.19 16.89 -1.63
N SER A 68 7.95 17.63 -0.82
CA SER A 68 8.79 17.03 0.23
C SER A 68 7.95 16.27 1.26
N VAL A 69 6.84 16.88 1.74
CA VAL A 69 5.94 16.23 2.71
C VAL A 69 5.32 14.95 2.16
N ILE A 70 4.87 14.95 0.90
CA ILE A 70 4.29 13.75 0.26
C ILE A 70 5.34 12.65 0.12
N THR A 71 6.55 13.00 -0.33
CA THR A 71 7.61 12.00 -0.53
C THR A 71 8.12 11.40 0.79
N GLU A 72 8.23 12.20 1.85
CA GLU A 72 8.57 11.73 3.20
C GLU A 72 7.48 10.80 3.76
N SER A 73 6.20 11.20 3.62
CA SER A 73 5.05 10.39 4.04
C SER A 73 4.99 9.05 3.29
N ARG A 74 5.39 9.02 2.01
CA ARG A 74 5.47 7.78 1.25
C ARG A 74 6.58 6.87 1.79
N LYS A 75 7.77 7.41 2.06
CA LYS A 75 8.90 6.63 2.60
C LYS A 75 8.56 5.99 3.94
N SER A 76 7.88 6.72 4.83
CA SER A 76 7.44 6.18 6.13
C SER A 76 6.33 5.15 5.99
N GLY A 77 5.40 5.31 5.05
CA GLY A 77 4.38 4.31 4.76
C GLY A 77 4.96 3.01 4.18
N GLU A 78 5.94 3.13 3.28
CA GLU A 78 6.63 1.99 2.67
C GLU A 78 7.40 1.17 3.71
N SER A 79 8.11 1.81 4.64
CA SER A 79 8.83 1.08 5.70
C SER A 79 7.88 0.29 6.60
N VAL A 80 6.76 0.89 7.03
CA VAL A 80 5.73 0.22 7.84
C VAL A 80 5.10 -0.95 7.10
N TYR A 81 4.85 -0.81 5.79
CA TYR A 81 4.30 -1.90 4.98
C TYR A 81 5.28 -3.08 4.85
N ILE A 82 6.56 -2.80 4.60
CA ILE A 82 7.61 -3.82 4.52
C ILE A 82 7.79 -4.54 5.86
N GLU A 83 7.74 -3.82 6.97
CA GLU A 83 7.80 -4.41 8.32
C GLU A 83 6.62 -5.36 8.56
N LYS A 84 5.40 -4.96 8.19
CA LYS A 84 4.21 -5.82 8.26
C LYS A 84 4.35 -7.07 7.38
N LEU A 85 4.85 -6.92 6.15
CA LEU A 85 5.11 -8.05 5.26
C LEU A 85 6.15 -9.01 5.83
N ASN A 86 7.25 -8.49 6.40
CA ASN A 86 8.29 -9.30 7.01
C ASN A 86 7.76 -10.04 8.24
N THR A 87 6.94 -9.38 9.05
CA THR A 87 6.26 -10.00 10.20
C THR A 87 5.33 -11.14 9.77
N GLN A 88 4.55 -10.94 8.69
CA GLN A 88 3.70 -11.98 8.13
C GLN A 88 4.50 -13.15 7.54
N LYS A 89 5.60 -12.88 6.83
CA LYS A 89 6.52 -13.92 6.32
C LYS A 89 7.13 -14.73 7.46
N ALA A 90 7.59 -14.08 8.53
CA ALA A 90 8.13 -14.75 9.71
C ALA A 90 7.11 -15.67 10.38
N LYS A 91 5.84 -15.22 10.51
CA LYS A 91 4.74 -16.04 11.02
C LYS A 91 4.45 -17.26 10.13
N LYS A 92 4.54 -17.12 8.80
CA LYS A 92 4.38 -18.24 7.86
C LYS A 92 5.51 -19.27 7.97
N CYS A 93 6.75 -18.84 8.26
CA CYS A 93 7.88 -19.73 8.55
C CYS A 93 7.79 -20.40 9.93
N ALA A 94 7.10 -19.79 10.89
CA ALA A 94 6.89 -20.32 12.24
C ALA A 94 5.70 -21.29 12.36
N LEU A 95 4.81 -21.35 11.36
CA LEU A 95 3.86 -22.45 11.25
C LEU A 95 4.66 -23.75 11.10
N PRO A 96 4.39 -24.80 11.89
CA PRO A 96 5.06 -26.08 11.70
C PRO A 96 4.74 -26.56 10.29
N THR A 97 5.69 -26.35 9.39
CA THR A 97 5.61 -26.84 8.03
C THR A 97 5.37 -28.35 8.10
N ILE A 98 4.63 -28.91 7.15
CA ILE A 98 4.31 -30.34 7.05
C ILE A 98 5.54 -31.25 7.28
N LYS A 99 6.75 -30.73 7.07
CA LYS A 99 8.04 -31.36 7.47
C LYS A 99 8.15 -31.67 8.97
N TRP A 100 7.76 -30.78 9.87
CA TRP A 100 7.76 -31.03 11.32
C TRP A 100 6.76 -32.12 11.70
N VAL A 101 5.57 -32.11 11.10
CA VAL A 101 4.56 -33.15 11.31
C VAL A 101 5.06 -34.52 10.85
N LYS A 102 5.76 -34.59 9.71
CA LYS A 102 6.40 -35.84 9.23
C LYS A 102 7.55 -36.33 10.11
N HIS A 103 8.36 -35.42 10.66
CA HIS A 103 9.46 -35.82 11.55
C HIS A 103 8.95 -36.34 12.89
N ALA A 104 7.85 -35.76 13.41
CA ALA A 104 7.18 -36.27 14.60
C ALA A 104 6.56 -37.65 14.33
N THR A 105 5.84 -37.85 13.22
CA THR A 105 5.23 -39.15 12.88
C THR A 105 6.25 -40.25 12.53
N SER A 106 7.43 -39.89 12.01
CA SER A 106 8.54 -40.82 11.81
C SER A 106 9.12 -41.38 13.11
N ASN A 107 9.07 -40.63 14.21
CA ASN A 107 9.49 -41.13 15.52
C ASN A 107 8.43 -42.05 16.16
N PHE A 108 7.16 -41.95 15.73
CA PHE A 108 6.08 -42.82 16.21
C PHE A 108 6.16 -44.26 15.68
N SER A 109 6.80 -44.51 14.53
CA SER A 109 7.00 -45.89 14.05
C SER A 109 8.05 -46.68 14.84
N LEU A 110 8.92 -46.00 15.60
CA LEU A 110 9.92 -46.60 16.49
C LEU A 110 9.40 -46.87 17.90
N MET A 111 8.30 -46.24 18.30
CA MET A 111 7.68 -46.38 19.62
C MET A 111 6.45 -47.27 19.47
N GLY A 112 6.66 -48.58 19.56
CA GLY A 112 5.58 -49.56 19.50
C GLY A 112 4.43 -49.22 20.47
N LYS A 113 3.21 -49.25 19.91
CA LYS A 113 1.88 -49.04 20.52
C LYS A 113 1.35 -47.60 20.46
N LEU A 114 0.42 -47.38 19.53
CA LEU A 114 -0.59 -46.32 19.63
C LEU A 114 -1.53 -46.63 20.80
N PRO A 115 -1.80 -45.70 21.74
CA PRO A 115 -3.08 -45.68 22.39
C PRO A 115 -4.11 -45.27 21.34
N THR A 116 -5.04 -46.17 21.03
CA THR A 116 -6.23 -45.84 20.25
C THR A 116 -6.99 -44.75 21.00
N GLU A 117 -6.95 -43.54 20.42
CA GLU A 117 -7.64 -42.29 20.81
C GLU A 117 -6.93 -41.40 21.87
N PRO A 118 -6.95 -40.05 21.69
CA PRO A 118 -8.08 -39.29 21.15
C PRO A 118 -7.69 -38.18 20.15
N TYR A 119 -7.71 -38.50 18.86
CA TYR A 119 -7.77 -37.46 17.81
C TYR A 119 -9.02 -36.56 17.98
N ASP A 120 -10.08 -37.09 18.60
CA ASP A 120 -11.32 -36.36 18.91
C ASP A 120 -11.15 -35.24 19.95
N SER A 121 -10.16 -35.34 20.85
CA SER A 121 -9.92 -34.30 21.87
C SER A 121 -9.36 -33.00 21.26
N LEU A 122 -8.50 -33.12 20.25
CA LEU A 122 -7.91 -31.98 19.54
C LEU A 122 -8.91 -31.29 18.61
N VAL A 123 -9.80 -32.04 17.97
CA VAL A 123 -10.82 -31.48 17.08
C VAL A 123 -11.91 -30.77 17.88
N ARG A 124 -12.29 -31.26 19.07
CA ARG A 124 -13.23 -30.57 19.96
C ARG A 124 -12.70 -29.24 20.50
N ALA A 125 -11.41 -29.18 20.86
CA ALA A 125 -10.79 -27.95 21.36
C ALA A 125 -10.78 -26.82 20.30
N VAL A 126 -10.74 -27.16 19.01
CA VAL A 126 -10.73 -26.18 17.91
C VAL A 126 -12.15 -25.68 17.55
N ARG A 127 -13.21 -26.44 17.86
CA ARG A 127 -14.60 -26.05 17.54
C ARG A 127 -15.40 -25.43 18.69
N GLY A 128 -14.89 -25.49 19.93
CA GLY A 128 -15.62 -25.03 21.12
C GLY A 128 -15.43 -23.56 21.52
N ASN A 129 -14.56 -22.80 20.83
CA ASN A 129 -14.35 -21.38 21.10
C ASN A 129 -15.11 -20.52 20.07
N HIS A 130 -16.44 -20.47 20.21
CA HIS A 130 -17.30 -19.47 19.58
C HIS A 130 -18.43 -19.08 20.53
#